data_AF-A0A831L1Q4-F1
#
_entry.id   AF-A0A831L1Q4-F1
#
_cell.length_a   1.000
_cell.length_b   1.000
_cell.length_c   1.000
_cell.angle_alpha   90.00
_cell.angle_beta   90.00
_cell.angle_gamma   90.00
#
_symmetry.space_group_name_H-M   'P 1'
#
loop_
_entity.id
_entity.type
_entity.pdbx_description
1 polymer ?
#
loop_
_entity_poly.entity_id
_entity_poly.type
_entity_poly.pdbx_seq_one_letter_code
_entity_poly.pdbx_strand_id
1 'polypeptide(L)'
;MQSYQLVFTKDLNEGARDRAAPGVWRSASGIPCPRVFFCAALIERSSHPAGGLHLRIADPTGACTGQTPAHAQQLNDQIAALPVPSFVSCAATVQPVRGAGGDIPLLHIEWMQEVPRRSRDRWMLSAAMRTVAALEQGASSGPATGPARGTTAGLVAAIEQALASVDPAETPSGPPPREHIDAVLDAISAASEGRQGADAEKVIAAAVERGIPAAAAKACISHLIEEGDCYCPQPGRLRIL
;
A
#
# COMPACT_ATOMS: atom_id res chain seq x y z
N MET A 1 0.65 8.19 19.89
CA MET A 1 0.97 7.06 18.99
C MET A 1 1.59 7.66 17.72
N GLN A 2 2.83 7.35 17.36
CA GLN A 2 3.42 7.88 16.11
C GLN A 2 2.79 7.18 14.91
N SER A 3 2.31 7.95 13.92
CA SER A 3 1.66 7.43 12.71
C SER A 3 2.68 7.00 11.66
N TYR A 4 2.37 5.93 10.93
CA TYR A 4 3.15 5.54 9.77
C TYR A 4 2.92 6.52 8.62
N GLN A 5 4.01 6.95 7.99
CA GLN A 5 3.95 7.78 6.80
C GLN A 5 3.89 6.91 5.55
N LEU A 6 3.10 7.33 4.57
CA LEU A 6 3.06 6.69 3.26
C LEU A 6 3.85 7.61 2.33
N VAL A 7 5.05 7.17 1.99
CA VAL A 7 5.98 7.91 1.12
C VAL A 7 6.49 6.98 0.05
N PHE A 8 6.67 7.52 -1.16
CA PHE A 8 7.29 6.78 -2.24
C PHE A 8 8.76 6.53 -1.96
N THR A 9 9.31 5.49 -2.56
CA THR A 9 10.69 5.09 -2.35
C THR A 9 11.67 6.14 -2.85
N LYS A 10 11.39 6.77 -3.99
CA LYS A 10 12.16 7.93 -4.47
C LYS A 10 12.11 9.08 -3.48
N ASP A 11 10.91 9.45 -3.03
CA ASP A 11 10.71 10.53 -2.06
C ASP A 11 11.51 10.28 -0.76
N LEU A 12 11.50 9.03 -0.27
CA LEU A 12 12.28 8.64 0.89
C LEU A 12 13.79 8.72 0.61
N ASN A 13 14.27 8.12 -0.48
CA ASN A 13 15.70 8.05 -0.82
C ASN A 13 16.33 9.42 -1.10
N GLU A 14 15.54 10.35 -1.64
CA GLU A 14 15.95 11.72 -1.98
C GLU A 14 15.86 12.68 -0.78
N GLY A 15 15.34 12.19 0.35
CA GLY A 15 15.26 12.88 1.63
C GLY A 15 16.62 13.08 2.32
N ALA A 16 16.55 13.57 3.56
CA ALA A 16 17.72 13.88 4.37
C ALA A 16 17.40 13.85 5.87
N ARG A 17 18.43 13.96 6.72
CA ARG A 17 18.24 14.12 8.17
C ARG A 17 17.55 15.43 8.47
N ASP A 18 16.62 15.38 9.42
CA ASP A 18 16.00 16.56 9.98
C ASP A 18 17.00 17.32 10.88
N ARG A 19 17.22 18.62 10.63
CA ARG A 19 18.12 19.44 11.45
C ARG A 19 17.55 19.74 12.84
N ALA A 20 16.24 19.86 12.97
CA ALA A 20 15.58 20.09 14.25
C ALA A 20 15.52 18.79 15.08
N ALA A 21 15.56 17.62 14.43
CA ALA A 21 15.56 16.32 15.07
C ALA A 21 16.52 15.33 14.36
N PRO A 22 17.84 15.35 14.67
CA PRO A 22 18.88 14.61 13.91
C PRO A 22 18.69 13.08 13.79
N GLY A 23 17.82 12.48 14.61
CA GLY A 23 17.44 11.07 14.53
C GLY A 23 16.27 10.78 13.58
N VAL A 24 15.62 11.79 13.04
CA VAL A 24 14.45 11.67 12.16
C VAL A 24 14.89 11.87 10.71
N TRP A 25 14.47 10.96 9.84
CA TRP A 25 14.57 11.12 8.40
C TRP A 25 13.42 11.98 7.89
N ARG A 26 13.66 12.90 6.97
CA ARG A 26 12.64 13.72 6.31
C ARG A 26 12.69 13.44 4.81
N SER A 27 11.54 13.10 4.20
CA SER A 27 11.45 12.84 2.76
C SER A 27 11.72 14.09 1.93
N ALA A 28 11.94 13.94 0.62
CA ALA A 28 12.15 15.06 -0.30
C ALA A 28 10.94 16.01 -0.36
N SER A 29 9.73 15.48 -0.19
CA SER A 29 8.48 16.25 -0.06
C SER A 29 8.29 16.89 1.32
N GLY A 30 9.28 16.80 2.21
CA GLY A 30 9.27 17.43 3.51
C GLY A 30 8.56 16.66 4.61
N ILE A 31 8.15 15.41 4.40
CA ILE A 31 7.41 14.62 5.41
C ILE A 31 8.39 14.01 6.43
N PRO A 32 8.24 14.24 7.75
CA PRO A 32 9.04 13.55 8.76
C PRO A 32 8.66 12.07 8.80
N CYS A 33 9.62 11.19 8.58
CA CYS A 33 9.45 9.75 8.43
C CYS A 33 10.14 8.98 9.56
N PRO A 34 9.69 9.03 10.82
CA PRO A 34 10.22 8.14 11.87
C PRO A 34 9.81 6.69 11.61
N ARG A 35 8.63 6.48 11.03
CA ARG A 35 8.06 5.20 10.63
C ARG A 35 7.33 5.34 9.32
N VAL A 36 7.40 4.31 8.49
CA VAL A 36 6.83 4.28 7.15
C VAL A 36 6.04 3.00 6.94
N PHE A 37 5.02 3.10 6.09
CA PHE A 37 4.24 1.97 5.62
C PHE A 37 4.29 1.92 4.09
N PHE A 38 4.65 0.76 3.56
CA PHE A 38 4.74 0.49 2.12
C PHE A 38 3.73 -0.59 1.72
N CYS A 39 3.16 -0.46 0.53
CA CYS A 39 2.76 -1.62 -0.27
C CYS A 39 3.61 -1.61 -1.54
N ALA A 40 4.57 -2.52 -1.64
CA ALA A 40 5.63 -2.50 -2.65
C ALA A 40 6.09 -3.92 -2.98
N ALA A 41 6.89 -4.10 -4.03
CA ALA A 41 7.45 -5.39 -4.39
C ALA A 41 8.67 -5.72 -3.51
N LEU A 42 8.66 -6.86 -2.83
CA LEU A 42 9.88 -7.47 -2.31
C LEU A 42 10.64 -8.08 -3.50
N ILE A 43 11.78 -7.51 -3.87
CA ILE A 43 12.52 -7.88 -5.09
C ILE A 43 13.80 -8.67 -4.82
N GLU A 44 14.39 -8.50 -3.63
CA GLU A 44 15.55 -9.29 -3.21
C GLU A 44 15.43 -9.62 -1.71
N ARG A 45 15.89 -10.81 -1.34
CA ARG A 45 16.02 -11.27 0.05
C ARG A 45 17.30 -12.07 0.20
N SER A 46 18.11 -11.73 1.19
CA SER A 46 19.34 -12.45 1.55
C SER A 46 19.52 -12.49 3.06
N SER A 47 20.17 -13.55 3.57
CA SER A 47 20.58 -13.59 4.97
C SER A 47 21.72 -12.60 5.23
N HIS A 48 21.68 -11.93 6.38
CA HIS A 48 22.77 -11.05 6.80
C HIS A 48 23.80 -11.84 7.64
N PRO A 49 25.13 -11.62 7.49
CA PRO A 49 26.15 -12.39 8.22
C PRO A 49 26.05 -12.28 9.75
N ALA A 50 25.61 -11.12 10.26
CA ALA A 50 25.36 -10.91 11.69
C ALA A 50 24.01 -11.48 12.17
N GLY A 51 23.31 -12.24 11.32
CA GLY A 51 21.95 -12.73 11.52
C GLY A 51 20.89 -11.73 11.04
N GLY A 52 19.65 -12.21 10.89
CA GLY A 52 18.54 -11.46 10.31
C GLY A 52 18.55 -11.50 8.78
N LEU A 53 17.71 -10.67 8.17
CA LEU A 53 17.53 -10.59 6.72
C LEU A 53 17.89 -9.19 6.22
N HIS A 54 18.45 -9.15 5.01
CA HIS A 54 18.59 -7.96 4.19
C HIS A 54 17.63 -8.06 3.01
N LEU A 55 16.84 -7.01 2.79
CA LEU A 55 15.74 -6.97 1.84
C LEU A 55 15.91 -5.78 0.89
N ARG A 56 15.46 -5.94 -0.36
CA ARG A 56 15.17 -4.81 -1.24
C ARG A 56 13.69 -4.77 -1.55
N ILE A 57 13.11 -3.61 -1.31
CA ILE A 57 11.69 -3.33 -1.48
C ILE A 57 11.58 -2.22 -2.52
N ALA A 58 10.74 -2.39 -3.54
CA ALA A 58 10.64 -1.47 -4.64
C ALA A 58 9.19 -1.12 -4.98
N ASP A 59 8.93 0.17 -5.14
CA ASP A 59 7.75 0.67 -5.83
C ASP A 59 8.16 1.23 -7.21
N PRO A 60 7.23 1.65 -8.08
CA PRO A 60 7.60 2.11 -9.41
C PRO A 60 8.50 3.35 -9.44
N THR A 61 8.69 4.06 -8.31
CA THR A 61 9.56 5.24 -8.22
C THR A 61 11.00 4.88 -7.86
N GLY A 62 11.25 3.69 -7.29
CA GLY A 62 12.59 3.25 -6.93
C GLY A 62 12.61 2.07 -5.95
N ALA A 63 13.80 1.74 -5.46
CA ALA A 63 14.03 0.69 -4.47
C ALA A 63 14.71 1.23 -3.21
N CYS A 64 14.33 0.70 -2.05
CA CYS A 64 14.92 0.97 -0.75
C CYS A 64 15.44 -0.31 -0.11
N THR A 65 16.39 -0.12 0.80
CA THR A 65 16.99 -1.21 1.55
C THR A 65 16.30 -1.35 2.90
N GLY A 66 15.93 -2.58 3.23
CA GLY A 66 15.40 -2.96 4.53
C GLY A 66 16.21 -4.06 5.20
N GLN A 67 16.09 -4.14 6.52
CA GLN A 67 16.68 -5.20 7.31
C GLN A 67 15.79 -5.61 8.48
N THR A 68 15.96 -6.85 8.93
CA THR A 68 15.38 -7.35 10.17
C THR A 68 16.49 -7.70 11.17
N PRO A 69 16.24 -7.58 12.48
CA PRO A 69 17.22 -7.99 13.47
C PRO A 69 17.28 -9.52 13.62
N ALA A 70 18.45 -10.05 13.97
CA ALA A 70 18.66 -11.49 14.16
C ALA A 70 17.73 -12.13 15.20
N HIS A 71 17.37 -11.39 16.26
CA HIS A 71 16.51 -11.91 17.34
C HIS A 71 15.02 -11.99 16.98
N ALA A 72 14.58 -11.37 15.88
CA ALA A 72 13.17 -11.39 15.46
C ALA A 72 12.85 -12.66 14.65
N GLN A 73 13.09 -13.84 15.24
CA GLN A 73 13.02 -15.12 14.53
C GLN A 73 11.66 -15.34 13.83
N GLN A 74 10.55 -15.05 14.51
CA GLN A 74 9.21 -15.18 13.93
C GLN A 74 9.01 -14.30 12.68
N LEU A 75 9.48 -13.05 12.73
CA LEU A 75 9.41 -12.15 11.58
C LEU A 75 10.33 -12.63 10.44
N ASN A 76 11.53 -13.10 10.78
CA ASN A 76 12.49 -13.63 9.82
C ASN A 76 11.93 -14.85 9.09
N ASP A 77 11.33 -15.80 9.83
CA ASP A 77 10.73 -17.01 9.25
C ASP A 77 9.53 -16.66 8.37
N GLN A 78 8.69 -15.72 8.81
CA GLN A 78 7.56 -15.21 8.02
C GLN A 78 8.04 -14.59 6.70
N ILE A 79 9.04 -13.70 6.74
CA ILE A 79 9.56 -13.04 5.55
C ILE A 79 10.32 -14.04 4.66
N ALA A 80 11.00 -15.03 5.23
CA ALA A 80 11.69 -16.09 4.49
C ALA A 80 10.72 -16.99 3.69
N ALA A 81 9.48 -17.14 4.16
CA ALA A 81 8.44 -17.90 3.48
C ALA A 81 7.80 -17.16 2.29
N LEU A 82 7.96 -15.83 2.19
CA LEU A 82 7.36 -15.04 1.10
C LEU A 82 7.99 -15.38 -0.26
N PRO A 83 7.22 -15.40 -1.37
CA PRO A 83 7.79 -15.48 -2.69
C PRO A 83 8.61 -14.23 -3.03
N VAL A 84 9.63 -14.37 -3.88
CA VAL A 84 10.42 -13.25 -4.41
C VAL A 84 10.52 -13.40 -5.94
N PRO A 85 10.02 -12.44 -6.75
CA PRO A 85 9.35 -11.22 -6.32
C PRO A 85 7.90 -11.45 -5.85
N SER A 86 7.43 -10.64 -4.91
CA SER A 86 6.01 -10.58 -4.51
C SER A 86 5.62 -9.19 -4.03
N PHE A 87 4.33 -8.83 -4.16
CA PHE A 87 3.83 -7.61 -3.54
C PHE A 87 3.62 -7.85 -2.05
N VAL A 88 4.13 -6.93 -1.22
CA VAL A 88 4.05 -7.01 0.23
C VAL A 88 3.55 -5.69 0.81
N SER A 89 2.78 -5.77 1.89
CA SER A 89 2.61 -4.64 2.80
C SER A 89 3.65 -4.74 3.90
N CYS A 90 4.29 -3.62 4.23
CA CYS A 90 5.42 -3.57 5.14
C CYS A 90 5.33 -2.35 6.05
N ALA A 91 5.55 -2.56 7.35
CA ALA A 91 5.70 -1.49 8.33
C ALA A 91 7.17 -1.46 8.79
N ALA A 92 7.77 -0.28 8.84
CA ALA A 92 9.18 -0.14 9.21
C ALA A 92 9.45 1.16 9.98
N THR A 93 10.45 1.13 10.85
CA THR A 93 11.10 2.37 11.33
C THR A 93 12.18 2.79 10.33
N VAL A 94 12.40 4.10 10.20
CA VAL A 94 13.44 4.63 9.32
C VAL A 94 14.60 5.08 10.19
N GLN A 95 15.77 4.48 9.97
CA GLN A 95 17.01 4.88 10.63
C GLN A 95 17.96 5.53 9.62
N PRO A 96 18.35 6.80 9.81
CA PRO A 96 19.36 7.42 8.98
C PRO A 96 20.75 6.79 9.25
N VAL A 97 21.37 6.21 8.23
CA VAL A 97 22.71 5.62 8.32
C VAL A 97 23.68 6.33 7.37
N ARG A 98 24.97 6.35 7.69
CA ARG A 98 25.98 6.93 6.81
C ARG A 98 26.25 6.00 5.63
N GLY A 99 25.99 6.47 4.42
CA GLY A 99 26.38 5.81 3.17
C GLY A 99 27.59 6.47 2.51
N ALA A 100 28.15 5.81 1.48
CA ALA A 100 29.32 6.30 0.75
C ALA A 100 29.13 7.68 0.09
N GLY A 101 27.89 8.02 -0.30
CA GLY A 101 27.54 9.31 -0.91
C GLY A 101 26.96 10.34 0.07
N GLY A 102 26.93 10.03 1.37
CA GLY A 102 26.21 10.76 2.42
C GLY A 102 25.12 9.90 3.07
N ASP A 103 24.32 10.48 3.97
CA ASP A 103 23.30 9.71 4.69
C ASP A 103 22.26 9.08 3.74
N ILE A 104 21.76 7.92 4.14
CA ILE A 104 20.71 7.16 3.45
C ILE A 104 19.67 6.65 4.48
N PRO A 105 18.41 6.45 4.09
CA PRO A 105 17.41 5.84 4.95
C PRO A 105 17.55 4.32 4.93
N LEU A 106 17.73 3.70 6.10
CA LEU A 106 17.68 2.26 6.27
C LEU A 106 16.37 1.88 6.95
N LEU A 107 15.62 0.96 6.35
CA LEU A 107 14.36 0.49 6.92
C LEU A 107 14.62 -0.67 7.89
N HIS A 108 14.16 -0.52 9.13
CA HIS A 108 14.09 -1.63 10.07
C HIS A 108 12.68 -2.18 10.04
N ILE A 109 12.53 -3.35 9.44
CA ILE A 109 11.24 -3.97 9.20
C ILE A 109 10.66 -4.46 10.52
N GLU A 110 9.45 -4.00 10.83
CA GLU A 110 8.71 -4.36 12.05
C GLU A 110 7.68 -5.44 11.75
N TRP A 111 7.15 -5.45 10.51
CA TRP A 111 6.13 -6.38 10.06
C TRP A 111 6.05 -6.39 8.53
N MET A 112 5.79 -7.55 7.94
CA MET A 112 5.63 -7.72 6.49
C MET A 112 4.71 -8.90 6.16
N GLN A 113 3.85 -8.76 5.16
CA GLN A 113 3.02 -9.85 4.62
C GLN A 113 2.81 -9.67 3.11
N GLU A 114 2.56 -10.78 2.40
CA GLU A 114 2.13 -10.75 1.01
C GLU A 114 0.76 -10.08 0.87
N VAL A 115 0.59 -9.30 -0.19
CA VAL A 115 -0.67 -8.63 -0.54
C VAL A 115 -0.93 -8.70 -2.04
N PRO A 116 -2.20 -8.67 -2.48
CA PRO A 116 -2.51 -8.60 -3.91
C PRO A 116 -2.17 -7.23 -4.51
N ARG A 117 -2.05 -7.17 -5.85
CA ARG A 117 -1.77 -5.94 -6.61
C ARG A 117 -2.70 -4.78 -6.27
N ARG A 118 -4.01 -5.04 -6.09
CA ARG A 118 -4.98 -4.01 -5.67
C ARG A 118 -4.59 -3.26 -4.37
N SER A 119 -3.92 -3.93 -3.42
CA SER A 119 -3.46 -3.30 -2.17
C SER A 119 -2.29 -2.35 -2.43
N ARG A 120 -1.40 -2.72 -3.37
CA ARG A 120 -0.32 -1.88 -3.90
C ARG A 120 -0.89 -0.65 -4.60
N ASP A 121 -1.90 -0.83 -5.45
CA ASP A 121 -2.52 0.25 -6.21
C ASP A 121 -3.22 1.28 -5.30
N ARG A 122 -4.01 0.83 -4.32
CA ARG A 122 -4.63 1.72 -3.31
C ARG A 122 -3.60 2.48 -2.48
N TRP A 123 -2.50 1.83 -2.12
CA TRP A 123 -1.41 2.49 -1.40
C TRP A 123 -0.75 3.56 -2.25
N MET A 124 -0.50 3.32 -3.54
CA MET A 124 0.11 4.32 -4.44
C MET A 124 -0.76 5.57 -4.57
N LEU A 125 -2.09 5.40 -4.71
CA LEU A 125 -3.03 6.54 -4.72
C LEU A 125 -2.97 7.33 -3.41
N SER A 126 -2.97 6.63 -2.27
CA SER A 126 -2.90 7.25 -0.94
C SER A 126 -1.56 7.97 -0.69
N ALA A 127 -0.46 7.39 -1.15
CA ALA A 127 0.88 7.99 -1.06
C ALA A 127 1.00 9.22 -1.96
N ALA A 128 0.43 9.18 -3.17
CA ALA A 128 0.39 10.32 -4.07
C ALA A 128 -0.41 11.49 -3.47
N MET A 129 -1.61 11.24 -2.95
CA MET A 129 -2.42 12.27 -2.28
C MET A 129 -1.66 12.93 -1.11
N ARG A 130 -0.95 12.15 -0.31
CA ARG A 130 -0.14 12.67 0.81
C ARG A 130 1.06 13.48 0.33
N THR A 131 1.72 13.04 -0.73
CA THR A 131 2.85 13.75 -1.32
C THR A 131 2.42 15.09 -1.89
N VAL A 132 1.30 15.12 -2.64
CA VAL A 132 0.72 16.37 -3.18
C VAL A 132 0.36 17.32 -2.04
N ALA A 133 -0.36 16.85 -1.03
CA ALA A 133 -0.73 17.69 0.11
C ALA A 133 0.50 18.28 0.84
N ALA A 134 1.58 17.52 0.98
CA ALA A 134 2.81 18.01 1.59
C ALA A 134 3.49 19.10 0.73
N LEU A 135 3.57 18.87 -0.58
CA LEU A 135 4.16 19.84 -1.53
C LEU A 135 3.33 21.13 -1.59
N GLU A 136 2.00 21.05 -1.62
CA GLU A 136 1.09 22.19 -1.65
C GLU A 136 1.14 23.03 -0.39
N GLN A 137 1.24 22.38 0.77
CA GLN A 137 1.38 23.07 2.06
C GLN A 137 2.71 23.82 2.19
N GLY A 138 3.58 23.71 1.17
CA GLY A 138 4.93 24.22 1.24
C GLY A 138 5.59 23.67 2.48
N ALA A 139 5.36 22.36 2.77
CA ALA A 139 6.18 21.59 3.69
C ALA A 139 7.58 21.70 3.11
N SER A 140 8.21 22.79 3.52
CA SER A 140 9.48 23.24 3.03
C SER A 140 10.40 22.06 3.31
N SER A 141 11.50 21.97 2.58
CA SER A 141 12.65 21.25 3.10
C SER A 141 13.02 21.91 4.44
N GLY A 142 12.25 21.62 5.50
CA GLY A 142 12.46 22.11 6.86
C GLY A 142 13.88 21.72 7.17
N PRO A 143 14.70 22.67 7.64
CA PRO A 143 16.09 22.79 7.23
C PRO A 143 16.74 21.42 7.34
N ALA A 144 16.99 20.75 6.22
CA ALA A 144 17.61 19.44 6.28
C ALA A 144 19.11 19.65 6.52
N THR A 145 19.74 18.77 7.28
CA THR A 145 21.20 18.74 7.36
C THR A 145 21.74 18.01 6.14
N GLY A 146 22.02 18.77 5.08
CA GLY A 146 22.57 18.27 3.81
C GLY A 146 21.71 18.66 2.61
N PRO A 147 22.25 18.56 1.38
CA PRO A 147 21.47 18.81 0.17
C PRO A 147 20.41 17.72 0.01
N ALA A 148 19.13 18.11 -0.13
CA ALA A 148 18.11 17.22 -0.65
C ALA A 148 18.57 16.70 -2.02
N ARG A 149 18.48 15.39 -2.23
CA ARG A 149 19.02 14.76 -3.43
C ARG A 149 17.93 14.60 -4.46
N GLY A 150 17.60 15.64 -5.22
CA GLY A 150 16.59 15.54 -6.26
C GLY A 150 15.87 16.85 -6.49
N THR A 151 15.01 16.88 -7.50
CA THR A 151 14.17 18.03 -7.79
C THR A 151 12.71 17.65 -7.56
N THR A 152 11.89 18.60 -7.10
CA THR A 152 10.44 18.39 -6.99
C THR A 152 9.84 17.93 -8.32
N ALA A 153 10.32 18.49 -9.44
CA ALA A 153 9.91 18.07 -10.78
C ALA A 153 10.24 16.59 -11.06
N GLY A 154 11.43 16.14 -10.69
CA GLY A 154 11.84 14.74 -10.84
C GLY A 154 11.04 13.78 -9.97
N LEU A 155 10.66 14.21 -8.76
CA LEU A 155 9.77 13.43 -7.89
C LEU A 155 8.36 13.33 -8.49
N VAL A 156 7.79 14.44 -8.94
CA VAL A 156 6.45 14.49 -9.56
C VAL A 156 6.41 13.59 -10.80
N ALA A 157 7.39 13.69 -11.69
CA ALA A 157 7.46 12.86 -12.90
C ALA A 157 7.49 11.34 -12.58
N ALA A 158 8.24 10.95 -11.54
CA ALA A 158 8.27 9.56 -11.10
C ALA A 158 6.93 9.08 -10.53
N ILE A 159 6.23 9.94 -9.79
CA ILE A 159 4.91 9.65 -9.24
C ILE A 159 3.87 9.54 -10.36
N GLU A 160 3.87 10.44 -11.34
CA GLU A 160 3.00 10.36 -12.52
C GLU A 160 3.21 9.04 -13.26
N GLN A 161 4.46 8.65 -13.48
CA GLN A 161 4.78 7.36 -14.10
C GLN A 161 4.33 6.17 -13.23
N ALA A 162 4.46 6.27 -11.91
CA ALA A 162 3.97 5.23 -10.99
C ALA A 162 2.45 5.08 -11.05
N LEU A 163 1.72 6.20 -11.06
CA LEU A 163 0.26 6.25 -11.13
C LEU A 163 -0.26 5.71 -12.48
N ALA A 164 0.47 5.89 -13.57
CA ALA A 164 0.14 5.29 -14.86
C ALA A 164 0.15 3.74 -14.84
N SER A 165 0.77 3.11 -13.83
CA SER A 165 0.78 1.65 -13.64
C SER A 165 -0.37 1.10 -12.77
N VAL A 166 -1.22 1.98 -12.24
CA VAL A 166 -2.43 1.63 -11.49
C VAL A 166 -3.46 1.10 -12.46
N ASP A 167 -4.05 -0.05 -12.16
CA ASP A 167 -5.18 -0.56 -12.91
C ASP A 167 -6.49 -0.02 -12.28
N PRO A 168 -7.22 0.88 -12.97
CA PRO A 168 -8.46 1.44 -12.44
C PRO A 168 -9.58 0.39 -12.34
N ALA A 169 -9.51 -0.72 -13.10
CA ALA A 169 -10.52 -1.78 -13.03
C ALA A 169 -10.37 -2.64 -11.76
N GLU A 170 -9.15 -2.84 -11.26
CA GLU A 170 -8.90 -3.58 -10.01
C GLU A 170 -9.00 -2.69 -8.75
N THR A 171 -9.13 -1.38 -8.93
CA THR A 171 -9.08 -0.38 -7.86
C THR A 171 -10.28 0.56 -7.93
N PRO A 172 -11.51 0.09 -7.67
CA PRO A 172 -12.68 0.97 -7.68
C PRO A 172 -12.50 2.07 -6.63
N SER A 173 -12.40 3.30 -7.12
CA SER A 173 -12.31 4.53 -6.32
C SER A 173 -13.71 5.14 -6.20
N GLY A 174 -14.20 5.27 -4.97
CA GLY A 174 -15.52 5.82 -4.65
C GLY A 174 -16.60 4.75 -4.39
N PRO A 175 -17.73 5.14 -3.77
CA PRO A 175 -18.88 4.26 -3.64
C PRO A 175 -19.33 3.80 -5.03
N PRO A 176 -19.72 2.53 -5.18
CA PRO A 176 -20.19 2.02 -6.46
C PRO A 176 -21.40 2.83 -6.95
N PRO A 177 -21.56 3.02 -8.27
CA PRO A 177 -22.76 3.66 -8.83
C PRO A 177 -24.03 3.00 -8.31
N ARG A 178 -25.05 3.80 -7.94
CA ARG A 178 -26.35 3.27 -7.44
C ARG A 178 -26.96 2.23 -8.37
N GLU A 179 -26.87 2.43 -9.68
CA GLU A 179 -27.34 1.47 -10.69
C GLU A 179 -26.67 0.09 -10.56
N HIS A 180 -25.39 0.05 -10.21
CA HIS A 180 -24.68 -1.20 -9.96
C HIS A 180 -25.08 -1.83 -8.62
N ILE A 181 -25.35 -1.02 -7.60
CA ILE A 181 -25.83 -1.48 -6.30
C ILE A 181 -27.20 -2.15 -6.46
N ASP A 182 -28.14 -1.48 -7.13
CA ASP A 182 -29.49 -1.99 -7.39
C ASP A 182 -29.44 -3.29 -8.19
N ALA A 183 -28.63 -3.35 -9.25
CA ALA A 183 -28.46 -4.55 -10.07
C ALA A 183 -27.84 -5.74 -9.30
N VAL A 184 -26.97 -5.46 -8.31
CA VAL A 184 -26.37 -6.47 -7.44
C VAL A 184 -27.36 -6.95 -6.38
N LEU A 185 -28.18 -6.06 -5.80
CA LEU A 185 -29.28 -6.43 -4.90
C LEU A 185 -30.32 -7.31 -5.62
N ASP A 186 -30.65 -6.98 -6.87
CA ASP A 186 -31.50 -7.81 -7.72
C ASP A 186 -30.87 -9.18 -8.00
N ALA A 187 -29.56 -9.24 -8.23
CA ALA A 187 -28.83 -10.49 -8.41
C ALA A 187 -28.83 -11.34 -7.13
N ILE A 188 -28.62 -10.74 -5.95
CA ILE A 188 -28.66 -11.42 -4.65
C ILE A 188 -30.07 -11.94 -4.36
N SER A 189 -31.10 -11.15 -4.67
CA SER A 189 -32.50 -11.55 -4.49
C SER A 189 -32.88 -12.70 -5.42
N ALA A 190 -32.50 -12.63 -6.70
CA ALA A 190 -32.79 -13.68 -7.67
C ALA A 190 -32.02 -14.98 -7.41
N ALA A 191 -30.79 -14.89 -6.91
CA ALA A 191 -29.94 -16.04 -6.59
C ALA A 191 -30.15 -16.59 -5.17
N SER A 192 -31.00 -15.95 -4.35
CA SER A 192 -31.28 -16.40 -2.99
C SER A 192 -32.22 -17.61 -2.98
N GLU A 193 -31.66 -18.79 -2.79
CA GLU A 193 -32.41 -20.05 -2.62
C GLU A 193 -32.89 -20.19 -1.16
N GLY A 194 -33.84 -19.34 -0.75
CA GLY A 194 -34.51 -19.43 0.55
C GLY A 194 -33.59 -19.17 1.75
N ARG A 195 -33.49 -20.13 2.70
CA ARG A 195 -32.81 -19.91 4.00
C ARG A 195 -31.28 -19.91 3.93
N GLN A 196 -30.66 -20.35 2.83
CA GLN A 196 -29.20 -20.51 2.72
C GLN A 196 -28.45 -19.28 2.18
N GLY A 197 -29.18 -18.28 1.65
CA GLY A 197 -28.58 -17.10 1.01
C GLY A 197 -27.98 -17.40 -0.37
N ALA A 198 -27.68 -16.34 -1.12
CA ALA A 198 -27.12 -16.41 -2.46
C ALA A 198 -25.62 -16.75 -2.43
N ASP A 199 -25.16 -17.52 -3.42
CA ASP A 199 -23.73 -17.78 -3.62
C ASP A 199 -23.05 -16.54 -4.23
N ALA A 200 -21.99 -16.05 -3.59
CA ALA A 200 -21.30 -14.83 -4.01
C ALA A 200 -20.72 -14.93 -5.42
N GLU A 201 -20.23 -16.10 -5.86
CA GLU A 201 -19.72 -16.26 -7.22
C GLU A 201 -20.84 -16.25 -8.25
N LYS A 202 -22.00 -16.86 -7.94
CA LYS A 202 -23.18 -16.80 -8.82
C LYS A 202 -23.71 -15.37 -8.95
N VAL A 203 -23.72 -14.60 -7.85
CA VAL A 203 -24.13 -13.19 -7.85
C VAL A 203 -23.19 -12.36 -8.73
N ILE A 204 -21.87 -12.58 -8.60
CA ILE A 204 -20.88 -11.89 -9.44
C ILE A 204 -21.07 -12.28 -10.91
N ALA A 205 -21.28 -13.56 -11.23
CA ALA A 205 -21.53 -14.01 -12.59
C ALA A 205 -22.79 -13.36 -13.20
N ALA A 206 -23.89 -13.31 -12.43
CA ALA A 206 -25.13 -12.66 -12.86
C ALA A 206 -24.98 -11.14 -13.06
N ALA A 207 -24.16 -10.48 -12.24
CA ALA A 207 -23.84 -9.06 -12.43
C ALA A 207 -22.99 -8.84 -13.71
N VAL A 208 -22.05 -9.76 -13.99
CA VAL A 208 -21.25 -9.72 -15.22
C VAL A 208 -22.10 -9.92 -16.47
N GLU A 209 -23.07 -10.84 -16.44
CA GLU A 209 -24.04 -11.00 -17.54
C GLU A 209 -24.86 -9.73 -17.81
N ARG A 210 -25.04 -8.88 -16.79
CA ARG A 210 -25.70 -7.57 -16.88
C ARG A 210 -24.77 -6.43 -17.28
N GLY A 211 -23.54 -6.74 -17.67
CA GLY A 211 -22.55 -5.76 -18.12
C GLY A 211 -21.76 -5.08 -17.00
N ILE A 212 -21.91 -5.52 -15.75
CA ILE A 212 -21.15 -4.99 -14.62
C ILE A 212 -19.82 -5.73 -14.52
N PRO A 213 -18.66 -5.04 -14.58
CA PRO A 213 -17.37 -5.70 -14.42
C PRO A 213 -17.30 -6.47 -13.09
N ALA A 214 -16.68 -7.66 -13.09
CA ALA A 214 -16.60 -8.50 -11.90
C ALA A 214 -15.99 -7.77 -10.68
N ALA A 215 -15.05 -6.86 -10.91
CA ALA A 215 -14.47 -6.01 -9.87
C ALA A 215 -15.47 -4.99 -9.30
N ALA A 216 -16.31 -4.40 -10.15
CA ALA A 216 -17.37 -3.49 -9.72
C ALA A 216 -18.46 -4.23 -8.94
N ALA A 217 -18.84 -5.44 -9.36
CA ALA A 217 -19.79 -6.29 -8.62
C ALA A 217 -19.26 -6.65 -7.23
N LYS A 218 -17.98 -7.03 -7.12
CA LYS A 218 -17.32 -7.27 -5.83
C LYS A 218 -17.32 -6.02 -4.93
N ALA A 219 -17.05 -4.85 -5.50
CA ALA A 219 -17.08 -3.59 -4.76
C ALA A 219 -18.49 -3.25 -4.23
N CYS A 220 -19.54 -3.50 -5.02
CA CYS A 220 -20.93 -3.35 -4.58
C CYS A 220 -21.26 -4.26 -3.40
N ILE A 221 -20.85 -5.53 -3.47
CA ILE A 221 -21.06 -6.49 -2.38
C ILE A 221 -20.35 -6.02 -1.10
N SER A 222 -19.08 -5.61 -1.21
CA SER A 222 -18.35 -5.07 -0.05
C SER A 222 -19.02 -3.84 0.54
N HIS A 223 -19.47 -2.91 -0.31
CA HIS A 223 -20.17 -1.70 0.13
C HIS A 223 -21.50 -2.03 0.85
N LEU A 224 -22.32 -2.94 0.30
CA LEU A 224 -23.57 -3.38 0.92
C LEU A 224 -23.37 -4.05 2.28
N ILE A 225 -22.25 -4.75 2.47
CA ILE A 225 -21.90 -5.34 3.77
C ILE A 225 -21.48 -4.27 4.77
N GLU A 226 -20.74 -3.25 4.32
CA GLU A 226 -20.31 -2.12 5.15
C GLU A 226 -21.48 -1.24 5.60
N GLU A 227 -22.44 -0.97 4.71
CA GLU A 227 -23.65 -0.19 5.02
C GLU A 227 -24.69 -0.97 5.84
N GLY A 228 -24.52 -2.29 5.98
CA GLY A 228 -25.44 -3.14 6.74
C GLY A 228 -26.72 -3.50 5.98
N ASP A 229 -26.73 -3.37 4.66
CA ASP A 229 -27.82 -3.84 3.80
C ASP A 229 -27.70 -5.34 3.50
N CYS A 230 -26.49 -5.89 3.59
CA CYS A 230 -26.19 -7.30 3.38
C CYS A 230 -25.30 -7.86 4.49
N TYR A 231 -25.37 -9.17 4.72
CA TYR A 231 -24.46 -9.88 5.61
C TYR A 231 -24.03 -11.23 5.04
N CYS A 232 -22.94 -11.76 5.60
CA CYS A 232 -22.31 -12.99 5.17
C CYS A 232 -22.50 -14.08 6.25
N PRO A 233 -23.58 -14.88 6.22
CA PRO A 233 -23.83 -15.92 7.23
C PRO A 233 -22.77 -17.03 7.23
N GLN A 234 -22.18 -17.31 6.07
CA GLN A 234 -21.09 -18.27 5.87
C GLN A 234 -20.14 -17.72 4.80
N PRO A 235 -18.83 -18.04 4.83
CA PRO A 235 -17.91 -17.60 3.79
C PRO A 235 -18.43 -17.93 2.39
N GLY A 236 -18.59 -16.91 1.55
CA GLY A 236 -19.11 -17.06 0.18
C GLY A 236 -20.64 -17.07 0.04
N ARG A 237 -21.40 -16.88 1.14
CA ARG A 237 -22.86 -16.73 1.10
C ARG A 237 -23.28 -15.31 1.45
N LEU A 238 -24.17 -14.73 0.65
CA LEU A 238 -24.69 -13.38 0.80
C LEU A 238 -26.18 -13.40 1.12
N ARG A 239 -26.61 -12.52 2.03
CA ARG A 239 -28.03 -12.36 2.34
C ARG A 239 -28.34 -10.90 2.62
N ILE A 240 -29.47 -10.45 2.08
CA ILE A 240 -30.03 -9.11 2.31
C ILE A 240 -30.70 -9.11 3.69
N LEU A 241 -30.55 -8.02 4.44
CA LEU A 241 -31.16 -7.84 5.76
C LEU A 241 -32.63 -7.40 5.67
#